data_AF-A0A8T4W8M1-F1
#
_entry.id   AF-A0A8T4W8M1-F1
#
_cell.length_a   1.000
_cell.length_b   1.000
_cell.length_c   1.000
_cell.angle_alpha   90.00
_cell.angle_beta   90.00
_cell.angle_gamma   90.00
#
_symmetry.space_group_name_H-M   'P 1'
#
loop_
_entity.id
_entity.type
_entity.pdbx_description
1 polymer ?
#
loop_
_entity_poly.entity_id
_entity_poly.type
_entity_poly.pdbx_seq_one_letter_code
_entity_poly.pdbx_strand_id
1 'polypeptide(L)'
;MKITHLYQSKKAVALLIILLMISVLFFDINALADDPLSNTVSVTPEGETISSETFTINITCSPGEGIKSFEAELSFDPSIFTVTSVPEGDFLVVMIFSSS
;
A
#
# COMPACT_ATOMS: atom_id res chain seq x y z
N MET A 1 -41.67 39.60 23.65
CA MET A 1 -40.27 39.19 23.45
C MET A 1 -40.07 37.73 23.87
N LYS A 2 -40.66 36.76 23.15
CA LYS A 2 -40.60 35.31 23.51
C LYS A 2 -40.65 34.43 22.25
N ILE A 3 -41.38 34.91 21.23
CA ILE A 3 -41.49 34.34 19.89
C ILE A 3 -40.14 34.38 19.14
N THR A 4 -39.38 35.47 19.26
CA THR A 4 -38.02 35.61 18.68
C THR A 4 -37.04 34.58 19.25
N HIS A 5 -37.14 34.27 20.55
CA HIS A 5 -36.25 33.32 21.22
C HIS A 5 -36.55 31.86 20.84
N LEU A 6 -37.83 31.54 20.63
CA LEU A 6 -38.29 30.22 20.17
C LEU A 6 -37.95 29.96 18.69
N TYR A 7 -37.90 31.03 17.88
CA TYR A 7 -37.51 30.94 16.48
C TYR A 7 -36.00 30.70 16.32
N GLN A 8 -35.17 31.33 17.17
CA GLN A 8 -33.72 31.15 17.16
C GLN A 8 -33.29 29.74 17.59
N SER A 9 -33.98 29.11 18.56
CA SER A 9 -33.65 27.74 18.99
C SER A 9 -33.98 26.70 17.91
N LYS A 10 -35.08 26.86 17.17
CA LYS A 10 -35.43 25.97 16.05
C LYS A 10 -34.43 26.08 14.89
N LYS A 11 -33.96 27.29 14.58
CA LYS A 11 -32.89 27.53 13.58
C LYS A 11 -31.55 26.94 14.04
N ALA A 12 -31.19 27.11 15.31
CA ALA A 12 -29.97 26.55 15.86
C ALA A 12 -29.96 25.01 15.79
N VAL A 13 -31.09 24.37 16.12
CA VAL A 13 -31.24 22.92 15.99
C VAL A 13 -31.15 22.46 14.52
N ALA A 14 -31.78 23.19 13.59
CA ALA A 14 -31.68 22.88 12.17
C ALA A 14 -30.24 23.01 11.64
N LEU A 15 -29.51 24.06 12.05
CA LEU A 15 -28.10 24.25 11.69
C LEU A 15 -27.20 23.16 12.28
N LEU A 16 -27.46 22.72 13.52
CA LEU A 16 -26.72 21.62 14.15
C LEU A 16 -26.87 20.31 13.38
N ILE A 17 -28.10 20.00 12.93
CA ILE A 17 -28.39 18.78 12.15
C ILE A 17 -27.70 18.82 10.78
N ILE A 18 -27.73 19.98 10.12
CA ILE A 18 -27.05 20.17 8.82
C ILE A 18 -25.53 20.02 8.98
N LEU A 19 -24.95 20.58 10.05
CA LEU A 19 -23.53 20.44 10.36
C LEU A 19 -23.15 18.97 10.62
N LEU A 20 -23.99 18.24 11.35
CA LEU A 20 -23.80 16.81 11.60
C LEU A 20 -23.88 16.00 10.30
N MET A 21 -24.85 16.27 9.43
CA MET A 21 -24.98 15.60 8.12
C MET A 21 -23.79 15.90 7.21
N ILE A 22 -23.30 17.14 7.21
CA ILE A 22 -22.12 17.55 6.44
C ILE A 22 -20.85 16.87 6.97
N SER A 23 -20.72 16.67 8.28
CA SER A 23 -19.56 15.96 8.84
C SER A 23 -19.43 14.52 8.31
N VAL A 24 -20.54 13.85 8.00
CA VAL A 24 -20.54 12.49 7.42
C VAL A 24 -19.95 12.49 6.00
N LEU A 25 -20.07 13.59 5.26
CA LEU A 25 -19.54 13.74 3.90
C LEU A 25 -18.02 13.96 3.85
N PHE A 26 -17.41 14.33 4.98
CA PHE A 26 -15.96 14.53 5.12
C PHE A 26 -15.25 13.34 5.77
N PHE A 27 -15.94 12.23 6.02
CA PHE A 27 -15.28 10.99 6.39
C PHE A 27 -14.58 10.43 5.16
N ASP A 28 -13.27 10.63 5.07
CA ASP A 28 -12.42 9.93 4.12
C ASP A 28 -12.47 8.42 4.41
N ILE A 29 -13.30 7.70 3.67
CA ILE A 29 -13.42 6.23 3.67
C ILE A 29 -12.16 5.51 3.18
N ASN A 30 -11.14 6.25 2.74
CA ASN A 30 -9.90 5.70 2.18
C ASN A 30 -8.88 5.28 3.26
N ALA A 31 -9.12 5.55 4.55
CA ALA A 31 -8.20 5.21 5.63
C ALA A 31 -8.22 3.73 6.06
N LEU A 32 -9.01 2.88 5.40
CA LEU A 32 -9.16 1.44 5.71
C LEU A 32 -8.67 0.54 4.56
N ALA A 33 -7.80 1.03 3.68
CA ALA A 33 -7.32 0.29 2.52
C ALA A 33 -6.26 -0.79 2.84
N ASP A 34 -6.32 -1.41 4.03
CA ASP A 34 -5.56 -2.63 4.33
C ASP A 34 -6.54 -3.80 4.14
N ASP A 35 -6.74 -4.19 2.87
CA ASP A 35 -7.54 -5.36 2.52
C ASP A 35 -6.78 -6.60 3.00
N PRO A 36 -7.34 -7.42 3.91
CA PRO A 36 -6.68 -8.66 4.35
C PRO A 36 -6.45 -9.67 3.21
N LEU A 37 -7.05 -9.45 2.04
CA LEU A 37 -6.81 -10.23 0.82
C LEU A 37 -5.86 -9.53 -0.18
N SER A 38 -5.21 -8.43 0.22
CA SER A 38 -4.26 -7.71 -0.62
C SER A 38 -3.00 -8.55 -0.87
N ASN A 39 -2.61 -8.65 -2.14
CA ASN A 39 -1.34 -9.26 -2.53
C ASN A 39 -0.25 -8.20 -2.47
N THR A 40 0.76 -8.43 -1.64
CA THR A 40 1.89 -7.51 -1.49
C THR A 40 3.16 -8.14 -2.03
N VAL A 41 3.95 -7.32 -2.73
CA VAL A 41 5.31 -7.67 -3.17
C VAL A 41 6.25 -6.63 -2.60
N SER A 42 7.30 -7.08 -1.92
CA SER A 42 8.31 -6.21 -1.33
C SER A 42 9.71 -6.64 -1.73
N VAL A 43 10.61 -5.66 -1.81
CA VAL A 43 12.02 -5.84 -2.14
C VAL A 43 12.84 -5.28 -0.99
N THR A 44 13.79 -6.05 -0.47
CA THR A 44 14.67 -5.61 0.62
C THR A 44 16.14 -5.97 0.32
N PRO A 45 17.11 -5.07 0.60
CA PRO A 45 16.92 -3.71 1.10
C PRO A 45 16.30 -2.78 0.05
N GLU A 46 15.50 -1.81 0.51
CA GLU A 46 14.93 -0.77 -0.35
C GLU A 46 15.85 0.46 -0.31
N GLY A 47 16.40 0.85 -1.47
CA GLY A 47 17.10 2.12 -1.62
C GLY A 47 18.35 2.28 -0.75
N GLU A 48 19.19 1.25 -0.63
CA GLU A 48 20.47 1.36 0.08
C GLU A 48 21.66 1.63 -0.84
N THR A 49 22.58 2.48 -0.37
CA THR A 49 23.93 2.59 -0.93
C THR A 49 24.77 1.45 -0.37
N ILE A 50 24.96 0.42 -1.18
CA ILE A 50 25.70 -0.77 -0.77
C ILE A 50 27.19 -0.57 -1.07
N SER A 51 28.01 -0.68 -0.03
CA SER A 51 29.49 -0.58 -0.12
C SER A 51 30.19 -1.94 -0.11
N SER A 52 29.44 -3.05 -0.10
CA SER A 52 29.98 -4.40 -0.13
C SER A 52 30.16 -4.93 -1.56
N GLU A 53 31.13 -5.82 -1.75
CA GLU A 53 31.40 -6.46 -3.06
C GLU A 53 30.26 -7.40 -3.49
N THR A 54 29.53 -7.96 -2.53
CA THR A 54 28.35 -8.79 -2.76
C THR A 54 27.25 -8.41 -1.77
N PHE A 55 26.00 -8.53 -2.21
CA PHE A 55 24.83 -8.31 -1.38
C PHE A 55 23.67 -9.18 -1.86
N THR A 56 22.65 -9.30 -1.02
CA THR A 56 21.45 -10.10 -1.30
C THR A 56 20.26 -9.18 -1.37
N ILE A 57 19.47 -9.32 -2.44
CA ILE A 57 18.16 -8.69 -2.58
C ILE A 57 17.12 -9.78 -2.33
N ASN A 58 16.27 -9.58 -1.33
CA ASN A 58 15.14 -10.47 -1.06
C ASN A 58 13.89 -9.91 -1.72
N ILE A 59 13.25 -10.72 -2.55
CA ILE A 59 11.93 -10.44 -3.13
C ILE A 59 10.93 -11.30 -2.36
N THR A 60 9.98 -10.66 -1.68
CA THR A 60 8.96 -11.35 -0.90
C THR A 60 7.60 -11.12 -1.53
N CYS A 61 6.84 -12.19 -1.73
CA CYS A 61 5.42 -12.13 -2.08
C CYS A 61 4.60 -12.61 -0.89
N SER A 62 3.71 -11.76 -0.39
CA SER A 62 2.74 -12.12 0.64
C SER A 62 1.34 -12.00 0.04
N PRO A 63 0.81 -13.11 -0.50
CA PRO A 63 -0.53 -13.11 -1.06
C PRO A 63 -1.58 -13.15 0.05
N GLY A 64 -2.71 -12.50 -0.16
CA GLY A 64 -3.84 -12.53 0.77
C GLY A 64 -4.57 -13.87 0.81
N GLU A 65 -4.35 -14.71 -0.20
CA GLU A 65 -4.88 -16.06 -0.31
C GLU A 65 -3.84 -17.05 -0.88
N GLY A 66 -4.11 -18.36 -0.78
CA GLY A 66 -3.16 -19.37 -1.24
C GLY A 66 -2.97 -19.38 -2.76
N ILE A 67 -1.79 -18.99 -3.24
CA ILE A 67 -1.42 -19.00 -4.66
C ILE A 67 -0.71 -20.29 -5.07
N LYS A 68 -0.81 -20.65 -6.36
CA LYS A 68 -0.12 -21.84 -6.93
C LYS A 68 1.25 -21.54 -7.52
N SER A 69 1.46 -20.30 -7.97
CA SER A 69 2.69 -19.83 -8.61
C SER A 69 2.83 -18.33 -8.43
N PHE A 70 4.08 -17.85 -8.47
CA PHE A 70 4.44 -16.45 -8.45
C PHE A 70 5.55 -16.21 -9.48
N GLU A 71 5.39 -15.21 -10.34
CA GLU A 71 6.38 -14.80 -11.33
C GLU A 71 6.80 -13.36 -11.06
N ALA A 72 8.10 -13.10 -11.09
CA ALA A 72 8.66 -11.77 -10.88
C ALA A 72 9.76 -11.50 -11.91
N GLU A 73 9.64 -10.36 -12.58
CA GLU A 73 10.66 -9.84 -13.49
C GLU A 73 11.53 -8.82 -12.74
N LEU A 74 12.84 -9.02 -12.76
CA LEU A 74 13.80 -8.11 -12.15
C LEU A 74 14.66 -7.48 -13.24
N SER A 75 14.47 -6.17 -13.44
CA SER A 75 15.30 -5.34 -14.31
C SER A 75 16.41 -4.69 -13.48
N PHE A 76 17.65 -4.73 -13.98
CA PHE A 76 18.80 -4.07 -13.37
C PHE A 76 19.83 -3.68 -14.43
N ASP A 77 20.75 -2.77 -14.08
CA ASP A 77 21.86 -2.38 -14.95
C ASP A 77 23.02 -3.37 -14.81
N PRO A 78 23.33 -4.17 -15.86
CA PRO A 78 24.39 -5.17 -15.81
C PRO A 78 25.80 -4.57 -15.79
N SER A 79 25.96 -3.27 -16.06
CA SER A 79 27.24 -2.58 -15.94
C SER A 79 27.61 -2.27 -14.48
N ILE A 80 26.61 -2.26 -13.59
CA ILE A 80 26.76 -1.96 -12.17
C ILE A 80 26.72 -3.25 -11.34
N PHE A 81 25.84 -4.19 -11.69
CA PHE A 81 25.64 -5.42 -10.92
C PHE A 81 25.82 -6.67 -11.78
N THR A 82 26.36 -7.72 -11.17
CA THR A 82 26.39 -9.06 -11.76
C THR A 82 25.65 -10.02 -10.84
N VAL A 83 24.64 -10.70 -11.37
CA VAL A 83 23.90 -11.72 -10.61
C VAL A 83 24.77 -12.96 -10.50
N THR A 84 25.12 -13.32 -9.27
CA THR A 84 25.99 -14.48 -8.98
C THR A 84 25.20 -15.75 -8.69
N SER A 85 24.03 -15.63 -8.08
CA SER A 85 23.16 -16.76 -7.75
C SER A 85 21.73 -16.32 -7.49
N VAL A 86 20.78 -17.22 -7.74
CA VAL A 86 19.38 -17.09 -7.35
C VAL A 86 19.02 -18.36 -6.58
N PRO A 87 18.99 -18.34 -5.24
CA PRO A 87 18.51 -19.47 -4.47
C PRO A 87 17.01 -19.66 -4.73
N GLU A 88 16.57 -20.92 -4.80
CA GLU A 88 15.15 -21.25 -4.87
C GLU A 88 14.47 -20.86 -3.53
N GLY A 89 13.35 -20.16 -3.61
CA GLY A 89 12.51 -19.81 -2.46
C GLY A 89 11.41 -20.84 -2.22
N ASP A 90 10.42 -20.48 -1.39
CA ASP A 90 9.29 -21.36 -1.06
C ASP A 90 8.30 -21.58 -2.23
N PHE A 91 8.44 -20.81 -3.31
CA PHE A 91 7.65 -20.91 -4.54
C PHE A 91 8.54 -21.26 -5.74
N LEU A 92 7.95 -21.91 -6.74
CA LEU A 92 8.56 -22.02 -8.06
C LEU A 92 8.66 -20.61 -8.68
N VAL A 93 9.84 -19.99 -8.55
CA VAL A 93 10.11 -18.67 -9.09
C VAL A 93 10.76 -18.81 -10.46
N VAL A 94 10.07 -18.31 -11.49
CA VAL A 94 10.70 -18.02 -12.78
C VAL A 94 11.17 -16.57 -12.72
N MET A 95 12.49 -16.35 -12.62
CA MET A 95 13.08 -15.01 -12.72
C MET A 95 13.55 -14.78 -14.16
N ILE A 96 12.96 -13.77 -14.80
CA ILE A 96 13.42 -13.28 -16.10
C ILE A 96 14.30 -12.06 -15.84
N PHE A 97 15.54 -12.11 -16.33
CA PHE A 97 16.46 -10.99 -16.29
C PHE A 97 16.41 -10.23 -17.61
N SER A 98 16.09 -8.96 -17.54
CA SER A 98 16.11 -8.06 -18.68
C SER A 98 17.15 -6.98 -18.42
N SER A 99 18.17 -6.90 -19.28
CA SER A 99 19.12 -5.78 -19.30
C SER A 99 18.53 -4.68 -20.19
N SER A 100 18.31 -3.49 -19.61
CA SER A 100 17.93 -2.29 -20.36
C SER A 100 19.11 -1.66 -21.09
#